data_AF-A0A147KDE2-F1
#
_entry.id   AF-A0A147KDE2-F1
#
_cell.length_a   1.000
_cell.length_b   1.000
_cell.length_c   1.000
_cell.angle_alpha   90.00
_cell.angle_beta   90.00
_cell.angle_gamma   90.00
#
_symmetry.space_group_name_H-M   'P 1'
#
loop_
_entity.id
_entity.type
_entity.pdbx_description
1 polymer ?
#
loop_
_entity_poly.entity_id
_entity_poly.type
_entity_poly.pdbx_seq_one_letter_code
_entity_poly.pdbx_strand_id
1 'polypeptide(L)'
;MSTTPDTDASTSRPSPGHPCPVSKFWELPGDTALCPDLRRRVRTSLAGFTHLVDDAELAACELFANACRHTRSGQEGTVSVSLSGLRTGLV
;
A
#
# COMPACT_ATOMS: atom_id res chain seq x y z
N MET A 1 -31.48 26.13 16.15
CA MET A 1 -30.66 26.30 14.93
C MET A 1 -29.30 25.70 15.19
N SER A 2 -28.99 24.53 14.61
CA SER A 2 -27.62 24.02 14.44
C SER A 2 -27.70 22.93 13.36
N THR A 3 -27.25 23.27 12.16
CA THR A 3 -27.11 22.35 11.03
C THR A 3 -25.64 21.93 10.98
N THR A 4 -25.36 20.67 11.29
CA THR A 4 -24.10 20.01 10.92
C THR A 4 -24.12 19.72 9.42
N PRO A 5 -23.11 20.12 8.63
CA PRO A 5 -23.04 19.71 7.24
C PRO A 5 -22.53 18.27 7.18
N ASP A 6 -23.32 17.42 6.53
CA ASP A 6 -22.93 16.09 6.09
C ASP A 6 -21.67 16.18 5.22
N THR A 7 -20.62 15.45 5.62
CA THR A 7 -19.43 15.26 4.80
C THR A 7 -19.77 14.25 3.71
N ASP A 8 -20.18 14.76 2.57
CA ASP A 8 -20.43 13.99 1.37
C ASP A 8 -19.06 13.55 0.79
N ALA A 9 -18.63 12.34 1.14
CA ALA A 9 -17.45 11.70 0.56
C ALA A 9 -17.77 11.30 -0.88
N SER A 10 -17.71 12.28 -1.77
CA SER A 10 -17.91 12.11 -3.21
C SER A 10 -16.84 11.17 -3.76
N THR A 11 -17.21 9.88 -3.88
CA THR A 11 -16.37 8.86 -4.52
C THR A 11 -16.49 9.04 -6.04
N SER A 12 -15.76 10.02 -6.56
CA SER A 12 -15.62 10.24 -7.99
C SER A 12 -14.89 9.05 -8.61
N ARG A 13 -15.55 8.33 -9.52
CA ARG A 13 -14.89 7.33 -10.37
C ARG A 13 -13.73 8.02 -11.10
N PRO A 14 -12.52 7.43 -11.12
CA PRO A 14 -11.40 8.03 -11.82
C PRO A 14 -11.71 8.15 -13.32
N SER A 15 -11.73 9.38 -13.83
CA SER A 15 -11.85 9.65 -15.27
C SER A 15 -10.69 9.03 -16.05
N PRO A 16 -10.94 8.42 -17.23
CA PRO A 16 -9.88 7.94 -18.10
C PRO A 16 -8.89 9.08 -18.42
N GLY A 17 -7.58 8.85 -18.22
CA GLY A 17 -6.53 9.82 -18.52
C GLY A 17 -6.08 10.72 -17.35
N HIS A 18 -6.73 10.66 -16.18
CA HIS A 18 -6.23 11.37 -15.00
C HIS A 18 -5.18 10.54 -14.24
N PRO A 19 -4.08 11.17 -13.78
CA PRO A 19 -3.13 10.52 -12.90
C PRO A 19 -3.84 9.94 -11.68
N CYS A 20 -3.67 8.64 -11.45
CA CYS A 20 -4.18 7.97 -10.26
C CYS A 20 -3.00 7.69 -9.33
N PRO A 21 -2.73 8.57 -8.35
CA PRO A 21 -1.69 8.33 -7.37
C PRO A 21 -2.15 7.30 -6.33
N VAL A 22 -1.27 6.37 -6.01
CA VAL A 22 -1.35 5.53 -4.81
C VAL A 22 -0.26 6.00 -3.87
N SER A 23 -0.64 6.28 -2.64
CA SER A 23 0.30 6.52 -1.53
C SER A 23 -0.28 5.85 -0.29
N LYS A 24 0.48 4.90 0.26
CA LYS A 24 0.12 4.15 1.47
C LYS A 24 1.35 4.04 2.35
N PHE A 25 1.09 4.07 3.65
CA PHE A 25 2.10 3.88 4.67
C PHE A 25 1.55 2.92 5.73
N TRP A 26 2.36 1.95 6.12
CA TRP A 26 2.07 1.03 7.20
C TRP A 26 3.29 0.88 8.09
N GLU A 27 3.04 0.80 9.39
CA GLU A 27 4.03 0.34 10.36
C GLU A 27 3.58 -1.01 10.87
N LEU A 28 4.45 -2.02 10.73
CA LEU A 28 4.14 -3.41 11.02
C LEU A 28 5.17 -3.96 12.03
N PRO A 29 4.78 -4.85 12.95
CA PRO A 29 5.74 -5.67 13.69
C PRO A 29 6.72 -6.36 12.74
N GLY A 30 7.98 -6.47 13.14
CA GLY A 30 9.02 -7.18 12.38
C GLY A 30 8.86 -8.70 12.45
N ASP A 31 7.69 -9.22 12.11
CA ASP A 31 7.36 -10.64 12.09
C ASP A 31 7.02 -11.09 10.66
N THR A 32 7.79 -12.04 10.13
CA THR A 32 7.56 -12.63 8.81
C THR A 32 6.20 -13.32 8.66
N ALA A 33 5.51 -13.64 9.76
CA ALA A 33 4.13 -14.13 9.73
C ALA A 33 3.14 -13.10 9.15
N LEU A 34 3.52 -11.82 9.07
CA LEU A 34 2.72 -10.75 8.47
C LEU A 34 2.88 -10.63 6.95
N CYS A 35 3.78 -11.39 6.31
CA CYS A 35 3.92 -11.36 4.85
C CYS A 35 2.60 -11.60 4.08
N PRO A 36 1.72 -12.53 4.48
CA PRO A 36 0.41 -12.70 3.83
C PRO A 36 -0.53 -11.49 3.98
N ASP A 37 -0.45 -10.76 5.10
CA ASP A 37 -1.24 -9.54 5.31
C ASP A 37 -0.69 -8.38 4.47
N LEU A 38 0.64 -8.17 4.48
CA LEU A 38 1.31 -7.17 3.65
C LEU A 38 1.01 -7.38 2.16
N ARG A 39 1.10 -8.63 1.69
CA ARG A 39 0.70 -9.05 0.35
C ARG A 39 -0.72 -8.58 -0.01
N ARG A 40 -1.69 -8.83 0.87
CA ARG A 40 -3.09 -8.43 0.67
C ARG A 40 -3.23 -6.91 0.60
N ARG A 41 -2.52 -6.17 1.47
CA ARG A 41 -2.52 -4.70 1.48
C ARG A 41 -1.96 -4.13 0.18
N VAL A 42 -0.87 -4.68 -0.33
CA VAL A 42 -0.26 -4.28 -1.61
C VAL A 42 -1.23 -4.53 -2.77
N ARG A 43 -1.78 -5.75 -2.90
CA ARG A 43 -2.77 -6.07 -3.94
C ARG A 43 -3.98 -5.14 -3.91
N THR A 44 -4.52 -4.88 -2.72
CA THR A 44 -5.68 -4.00 -2.54
C THR A 44 -5.35 -2.57 -2.95
N SER A 45 -4.16 -2.09 -2.60
CA SER A 45 -3.72 -0.71 -2.91
C SER A 45 -3.39 -0.52 -4.40
N LEU A 46 -2.99 -1.59 -5.08
CA LEU A 46 -2.59 -1.60 -6.49
C LEU A 46 -3.63 -2.26 -7.41
N ALA A 47 -4.90 -2.39 -7.00
CA ALA A 47 -5.93 -3.07 -7.79
C ALA A 47 -6.10 -2.51 -9.23
N GLY A 48 -5.70 -1.25 -9.46
CA GLY A 48 -5.69 -0.61 -10.79
C GLY A 48 -4.38 -0.70 -11.59
N PHE A 49 -3.35 -1.40 -11.07
CA PHE A 49 -2.00 -1.52 -11.63
C PHE A 49 -1.72 -2.99 -12.00
N THR A 50 -2.52 -3.55 -12.91
CA THR A 50 -2.53 -4.99 -13.22
C THR A 50 -1.19 -5.58 -13.66
N HIS A 51 -0.32 -4.78 -14.31
CA HIS A 51 0.99 -5.25 -14.77
C HIS A 51 2.08 -5.19 -13.70
N LEU A 52 1.88 -4.44 -12.61
CA LEU A 52 2.90 -4.20 -11.58
C LEU A 52 2.55 -4.83 -10.23
N VAL A 53 1.30 -5.27 -10.05
CA VAL A 53 0.81 -5.71 -8.75
C VAL A 53 1.59 -6.90 -8.20
N ASP A 54 1.90 -7.89 -9.05
CA ASP A 54 2.63 -9.08 -8.62
C ASP A 54 4.11 -8.78 -8.32
N ASP A 55 4.75 -7.93 -9.13
CA ASP A 55 6.13 -7.49 -8.90
C ASP A 55 6.26 -6.64 -7.63
N ALA A 56 5.34 -5.70 -7.43
CA ALA A 56 5.32 -4.84 -6.25
C ALA A 56 5.06 -5.65 -4.97
N GLU A 57 4.17 -6.65 -5.05
CA GLU A 57 3.96 -7.59 -3.97
C GLU A 57 5.22 -8.38 -3.63
N LEU A 58 5.86 -8.96 -4.64
CA LEU A 58 7.08 -9.75 -4.47
C LEU A 58 8.15 -8.89 -3.79
N ALA A 59 8.43 -7.71 -4.35
CA ALA A 59 9.40 -6.78 -3.80
C ALA A 59 9.07 -6.36 -2.36
N ALA A 60 7.82 -6.00 -2.07
CA ALA A 60 7.40 -5.61 -0.74
C ALA A 60 7.55 -6.75 0.28
N CYS A 61 7.15 -7.98 -0.08
CA CYS A 61 7.26 -9.13 0.80
C CYS A 61 8.72 -9.52 1.06
N GLU A 62 9.57 -9.52 0.03
CA GLU A 62 10.99 -9.86 0.18
C GLU A 62 11.74 -8.80 0.99
N LEU A 63 11.51 -7.52 0.72
CA LEU A 63 12.11 -6.43 1.50
C LEU A 63 11.66 -6.47 2.97
N PHE A 64 10.37 -6.67 3.22
CA PHE A 64 9.85 -6.82 4.57
C PHE A 64 10.43 -8.04 5.29
N ALA A 65 10.48 -9.20 4.63
CA ALA A 65 11.05 -10.42 5.20
C ALA A 65 12.55 -10.27 5.50
N ASN A 66 13.29 -9.59 4.62
CA ASN A 66 14.69 -9.28 4.84
C ASN A 66 14.89 -8.30 6.01
N ALA A 67 14.04 -7.28 6.13
CA ALA A 67 14.07 -6.37 7.27
C ALA A 67 13.83 -7.13 8.59
N CYS A 68 12.85 -8.05 8.62
CA CYS A 68 12.60 -8.90 9.79
C CYS A 68 13.81 -9.78 10.11
N ARG A 69 14.41 -10.47 9.12
CA ARG A 69 15.47 -11.45 9.39
C ARG A 69 16.84 -10.84 9.67
N HIS A 70 17.15 -9.70 9.05
CA HIS A 70 18.52 -9.19 8.97
C HIS A 70 18.74 -7.85 9.65
N THR A 71 17.72 -7.28 10.30
CA THR A 71 17.85 -6.02 11.03
C THR A 71 17.29 -6.16 12.44
N ARG A 72 17.44 -5.11 13.26
CA ARG A 72 16.86 -5.06 14.61
C ARG A 72 15.33 -5.11 14.62
N SER A 73 14.68 -4.85 13.48
CA SER A 73 13.22 -4.94 13.39
C SER A 73 12.68 -6.33 13.76
N GLY A 74 13.42 -7.41 13.49
CA GLY A 74 13.01 -8.78 13.88
C GLY A 74 13.13 -9.12 15.36
N GLN A 75 13.71 -8.23 16.17
CA GLN A 75 13.91 -8.41 17.61
C GLN A 75 12.88 -7.57 18.36
N GLU A 76 11.59 -7.89 18.17
CA GLU A 76 10.44 -7.14 18.72
C GLU A 76 10.33 -5.68 18.23
N GLY A 77 10.97 -5.35 17.09
CA GLY A 77 10.90 -4.02 16.48
C GLY A 77 9.78 -3.90 15.43
N THR A 78 9.79 -2.77 14.71
CA THR A 78 8.86 -2.48 13.61
C THR A 78 9.57 -2.33 12.27
N VAL A 79 8.82 -2.57 11.19
CA VAL A 79 9.21 -2.28 9.81
C VAL A 79 8.20 -1.29 9.22
N SER A 80 8.69 -0.15 8.77
CA SER A 80 7.89 0.83 8.06
C SER A 80 7.88 0.52 6.57
N VAL A 81 6.68 0.39 6.00
CA VAL A 81 6.47 0.12 4.58
C VAL A 81 5.74 1.30 3.96
N SER A 82 6.38 1.92 2.96
CA SER A 82 5.78 2.95 2.12
C SER A 82 5.57 2.40 0.72
N LEU A 83 4.36 2.54 0.20
CA LEU A 83 3.98 2.14 -1.15
C LEU A 83 3.50 3.36 -1.91
N SER A 84 4.20 3.69 -2.98
CA SER A 84 3.89 4.82 -3.85
C SER A 84 3.83 4.36 -5.30
N GLY A 85 2.81 4.80 -6.02
CA GLY A 85 2.64 4.51 -7.44
C GLY A 85 1.88 5.63 -8.14
N LEU A 86 2.14 5.83 -9.42
CA LEU A 86 1.45 6.82 -10.24
C LEU A 86 1.05 6.18 -11.56
N ARG A 87 -0.26 6.05 -11.80
CA ARG A 87 -0.78 5.65 -13.10
C ARG A 87 -1.06 6.90 -13.91
N THR A 88 -0.25 7.20 -14.91
CA THR A 88 -0.34 8.45 -15.69
C THR A 88 -1.32 8.38 -16.86
N GLY A 89 -1.87 7.21 -17.20
CA GLY A 89 -2.77 7.03 -18.34
C GLY A 89 -2.09 7.13 -19.71
N LEU A 90 -0.78 7.35 -19.74
CA LEU A 90 0.08 7.24 -20.92
C LEU A 90 0.47 5.77 -21.09
N VAL A 91 -0.10 5.12 -22.10
CA VAL A 91 0.41 3.86 -22.67
C VAL A 91 1.24 4.17 -23.90
#